data_AF-A0A0M3J5A6-F1
#
_entry.id   AF-A0A0M3J5A6-F1
#
_cell.length_a   1.000
_cell.length_b   1.000
_cell.length_c   1.000
_cell.angle_alpha   90.00
_cell.angle_beta   90.00
_cell.angle_gamma   90.00
#
_symmetry.space_group_name_H-M   'P 1'
#
loop_
_entity.id
_entity.type
_entity.pdbx_description
1 polymer ?
#
loop_
_entity_poly.entity_id
_entity_poly.type
_entity_poly.pdbx_seq_one_letter_code
_entity_poly.pdbx_strand_id
1 'polypeptide(L)'
;MVYAQSEVYQTMAPAHDCCCQCDDPCQYSPYVRMHGAKIFSSKNISDENDIEDPLCNDVKIKTLMIENLTKDATTSKRSIQKTLEEKFSTKFNVICALGDFSYVAYTDKYCQTSNDLVTCYAFKPL
;
A
#
# COMPACT_ATOMS: atom_id res chain seq x y z
N MET A 1 -10.72 -5.50 46.43
CA MET A 1 -10.63 -6.30 45.20
C MET A 1 -10.06 -5.37 44.15
N VAL A 2 -8.85 -5.69 43.68
CA VAL A 2 -8.03 -4.84 42.82
C VAL A 2 -8.52 -5.06 41.39
N TYR A 3 -9.05 -4.03 40.74
CA TYR A 3 -9.30 -4.09 39.30
C TYR A 3 -7.97 -3.81 38.60
N ALA A 4 -7.47 -4.84 37.92
CA ALA A 4 -6.22 -4.80 37.16
C ALA A 4 -6.27 -3.67 36.12
N GLN A 5 -5.30 -2.76 36.20
CA GLN A 5 -5.06 -1.76 35.17
C GLN A 5 -4.67 -2.47 33.87
N SER A 6 -5.28 -1.99 32.80
CA SER A 6 -5.17 -2.42 31.41
C SER A 6 -3.73 -2.41 30.88
N GLU A 7 -3.21 -3.59 30.56
CA GLU A 7 -2.31 -3.80 29.42
C GLU A 7 -3.24 -3.86 28.19
N VAL A 8 -3.08 -3.14 27.08
CA VAL A 8 -1.97 -3.15 26.13
C VAL A 8 -2.12 -1.88 25.27
N TYR A 9 -1.12 -1.01 25.22
CA TYR A 9 -0.97 -0.05 24.13
C TYR A 9 -0.58 -0.85 22.88
N GLN A 10 -1.57 -1.43 22.20
CA GLN A 10 -1.35 -1.95 20.87
C GLN A 10 -1.37 -0.72 19.97
N THR A 11 -0.19 -0.29 19.53
CA THR A 11 -0.06 0.61 18.39
C THR A 11 -0.69 -0.11 17.20
N MET A 12 -2.01 0.01 17.04
CA MET A 12 -2.74 -0.56 15.91
C MET A 12 -2.15 0.10 14.68
N ALA A 13 -1.53 -0.69 13.81
CA ALA A 13 -0.93 -0.20 12.58
C ALA A 13 -1.94 0.66 11.79
N PRO A 14 -1.47 1.64 11.00
CA PRO A 14 -2.35 2.48 10.22
C PRO A 14 -3.22 1.61 9.30
N ALA A 15 -4.52 1.85 9.34
CA ALA A 15 -5.45 1.25 8.39
C ALA A 15 -5.22 1.89 7.01
N HIS A 16 -4.99 1.04 6.01
CA HIS A 16 -4.83 1.42 4.61
C HIS A 16 -6.11 1.03 3.87
N ASP A 17 -7.02 1.98 3.72
CA ASP A 17 -8.29 1.82 2.99
C ASP A 17 -8.16 2.51 1.63
N CYS A 18 -7.96 1.72 0.59
CA CYS A 18 -7.62 2.22 -0.73
C CYS A 18 -8.43 1.54 -1.84
N CYS A 19 -8.52 2.25 -2.95
CA CYS A 19 -9.28 1.89 -4.11
C CYS A 19 -8.49 2.26 -5.38
N CYS A 20 -8.14 1.25 -6.16
CA CYS A 20 -7.36 1.42 -7.37
C CYS A 20 -8.23 2.04 -8.49
N GLN A 21 -7.77 3.14 -9.09
CA GLN A 21 -8.38 3.88 -10.23
C GLN A 21 -9.82 4.41 -10.05
N CYS A 22 -10.31 4.55 -8.81
CA CYS A 22 -11.58 5.24 -8.55
C CYS A 22 -11.38 6.71 -8.15
N ASP A 23 -12.49 7.46 -8.03
CA ASP A 23 -12.49 8.89 -7.73
C ASP A 23 -11.85 9.24 -6.36
N ASP A 24 -11.96 8.35 -5.37
CA ASP A 24 -11.38 8.48 -4.03
C ASP A 24 -10.38 7.34 -3.76
N PRO A 25 -9.09 7.52 -4.11
CA PRO A 25 -8.15 6.40 -4.24
C PRO A 25 -7.60 5.84 -2.92
N CYS A 26 -7.50 6.64 -1.86
CA CYS A 26 -7.01 6.18 -0.55
C CYS A 26 -7.50 7.10 0.59
N GLN A 27 -8.10 6.50 1.61
CA GLN A 27 -8.39 7.12 2.90
C GLN A 27 -7.47 6.53 3.96
N TYR A 28 -6.55 7.33 4.45
CA TYR A 28 -5.87 7.02 5.72
C TYR A 28 -6.85 7.37 6.82
N SER A 29 -6.89 6.57 7.89
CA SER A 29 -7.49 7.00 9.14
C SER A 29 -6.40 7.65 10.00
N PRO A 30 -6.06 8.94 9.84
CA PRO A 30 -5.54 9.68 10.95
C PRO A 30 -6.76 9.91 11.84
N TYR A 31 -6.73 9.42 13.07
CA TYR A 31 -7.50 10.12 14.09
C TYR A 31 -7.12 11.61 13.97
N VAL A 32 -8.10 12.43 13.54
CA VAL A 32 -8.03 13.88 13.32
C VAL A 32 -7.41 14.34 11.99
N ARG A 33 -8.26 14.85 11.07
CA ARG A 33 -8.18 16.24 10.56
C ARG A 33 -9.53 16.66 9.96
N MET A 34 -10.23 17.54 10.68
CA MET A 34 -11.44 18.22 10.23
C MET A 34 -11.14 19.26 9.13
N HIS A 35 -12.11 19.42 8.23
CA HIS A 35 -12.40 20.52 7.31
C HIS A 35 -11.25 21.07 6.45
N GLY A 36 -11.20 20.60 5.20
CA GLY A 36 -10.39 21.26 4.18
C GLY A 36 -10.38 20.55 2.83
N ALA A 37 -11.52 20.04 2.36
CA ALA A 37 -11.65 19.79 0.93
C ALA A 37 -11.37 21.13 0.22
N LYS A 38 -10.31 21.17 -0.59
CA LYS A 38 -10.36 21.62 -1.98
C LYS A 38 -8.96 21.66 -2.65
N ILE A 39 -8.87 20.90 -3.73
CA ILE A 39 -8.47 21.36 -5.08
C ILE A 39 -6.97 21.65 -5.27
N PHE A 40 -6.24 20.75 -5.96
CA PHE A 40 -5.74 20.92 -7.33
C PHE A 40 -4.90 19.70 -7.74
N SER A 41 -5.53 18.81 -8.52
CA SER A 41 -4.81 17.96 -9.46
C SER A 41 -4.11 18.88 -10.47
N SER A 42 -2.78 19.01 -10.37
CA SER A 42 -1.94 19.61 -11.40
C SER A 42 -0.49 19.18 -11.15
N LYS A 43 -0.06 18.19 -11.91
CA LYS A 43 1.33 17.74 -12.08
C LYS A 43 2.23 18.92 -12.45
N ASN A 44 3.41 19.04 -11.81
CA ASN A 44 4.74 19.12 -12.45
C ASN A 44 5.87 19.52 -11.47
N ILE A 45 7.02 18.85 -11.66
CA ILE A 45 8.41 19.29 -11.40
C ILE A 45 9.03 19.00 -10.02
N SER A 46 10.05 18.13 -10.09
CA SER A 46 11.26 17.97 -9.26
C SER A 46 11.14 18.23 -7.77
N ASP A 47 11.10 17.16 -6.97
CA ASP A 47 11.90 17.03 -5.75
C ASP A 47 11.84 15.57 -5.28
N GLU A 48 12.96 14.87 -5.40
CA GLU A 48 13.10 13.41 -5.22
C GLU A 48 13.12 12.92 -3.76
N ASN A 49 12.70 13.70 -2.76
CA ASN A 49 12.94 13.26 -1.35
C ASN A 49 11.87 13.50 -0.28
N ASP A 50 10.69 14.10 -0.50
CA ASP A 50 9.72 14.25 0.62
C ASP A 50 8.25 14.43 0.19
N ILE A 51 7.79 13.73 -0.85
CA ILE A 51 6.36 13.46 -1.00
C ILE A 51 6.17 12.02 -0.55
N GLU A 52 5.64 11.83 0.66
CA GLU A 52 5.19 10.52 1.14
C GLU A 52 4.20 9.98 0.09
N ASP A 53 4.65 9.04 -0.75
CA ASP A 53 3.82 8.39 -1.75
C ASP A 53 2.75 7.61 -0.97
N PRO A 54 1.48 8.05 -0.99
CA PRO A 54 0.43 7.44 -0.20
C PRO A 54 0.30 5.93 -0.54
N LEU A 55 0.63 5.57 -1.78
CA LEU A 55 0.52 4.23 -2.31
C LEU A 55 1.74 3.35 -2.02
N CYS A 56 2.87 3.92 -1.59
CA CYS A 56 4.09 3.15 -1.39
C CYS A 56 5.05 3.77 -0.39
N ASN A 57 5.38 3.02 0.67
CA ASN A 57 6.29 3.50 1.71
C ASN A 57 7.69 2.89 1.66
N ASP A 58 7.98 2.02 0.69
CA ASP A 58 9.30 1.39 0.52
C ASP A 58 9.69 1.30 -0.97
N VAL A 59 10.68 2.12 -1.35
CA VAL A 59 11.17 2.21 -2.74
C VAL A 59 11.72 0.87 -3.23
N LYS A 60 12.32 0.05 -2.37
CA LYS A 60 12.88 -1.24 -2.78
C LYS A 60 11.77 -2.23 -3.14
N ILE A 61 10.68 -2.22 -2.39
CA ILE A 61 9.48 -3.01 -2.72
C ILE A 61 8.94 -2.54 -4.08
N LYS A 62 8.83 -1.22 -4.28
CA LYS A 62 8.37 -0.61 -5.55
C LYS A 62 9.17 -1.09 -6.76
N THR A 63 10.50 -1.02 -6.68
CA THR A 63 11.39 -1.44 -7.78
C THR A 63 11.18 -2.91 -8.12
N LEU A 64 11.17 -3.80 -7.11
CA LEU A 64 10.99 -5.22 -7.34
C LEU A 64 9.60 -5.55 -7.90
N MET A 65 8.56 -4.82 -7.48
CA MET A 65 7.22 -4.96 -8.03
C MET A 65 7.18 -4.58 -9.51
N ILE A 66 7.75 -3.43 -9.89
CA ILE A 66 7.79 -2.97 -11.29
C ILE A 66 8.55 -3.96 -12.17
N GLU A 67 9.70 -4.46 -11.71
CA GLU A 67 10.53 -5.43 -12.46
C GLU A 67 9.82 -6.77 -12.70
N ASN A 68 8.91 -7.17 -11.80
CA ASN A 68 8.20 -8.45 -11.85
C ASN A 68 6.74 -8.33 -12.30
N LEU A 69 6.32 -7.13 -12.72
CA LEU A 69 4.98 -6.87 -13.19
C LEU A 69 4.84 -7.30 -14.66
N THR A 70 3.85 -8.12 -14.95
CA THR A 70 3.57 -8.64 -16.30
C THR A 70 2.19 -8.18 -16.77
N LYS A 71 1.78 -8.60 -17.98
CA LYS A 71 0.43 -8.34 -18.51
C LYS A 71 -0.65 -9.25 -17.90
N ASP A 72 -0.27 -10.26 -17.13
CA ASP A 72 -1.18 -11.20 -16.49
C ASP A 72 -1.12 -11.06 -14.96
N ALA A 73 -2.28 -10.82 -14.33
CA ALA A 73 -2.36 -10.64 -12.88
C ALA A 73 -1.95 -11.92 -12.12
N THR A 74 -2.23 -13.10 -12.68
CA THR A 74 -1.94 -14.38 -12.02
C THR A 74 -0.44 -14.67 -11.96
N THR A 75 0.27 -14.35 -13.03
CA THR A 75 1.72 -14.48 -13.13
C THR A 75 2.41 -13.40 -12.30
N SER A 76 1.94 -12.15 -12.39
CA SER A 76 2.52 -11.02 -11.66
C SER A 76 2.49 -11.23 -10.15
N LYS A 77 1.35 -11.63 -9.57
CA LYS A 77 1.26 -11.83 -8.11
C LYS A 77 2.22 -12.89 -7.59
N ARG A 78 2.41 -13.99 -8.33
CA ARG A 78 3.32 -15.08 -7.96
C ARG A 78 4.79 -14.67 -8.10
N SER A 79 5.13 -13.96 -9.18
CA SER A 79 6.50 -13.47 -9.42
C SER A 79 6.91 -12.45 -8.38
N ILE A 80 6.05 -11.46 -8.12
CA ILE A 80 6.29 -10.41 -7.13
C ILE A 80 6.42 -11.01 -5.74
N GLN A 81 5.48 -11.87 -5.32
CA GLN A 81 5.55 -12.51 -4.01
C GLN A 81 6.87 -13.26 -3.82
N LYS A 82 7.24 -14.11 -4.79
CA LYS A 82 8.47 -14.88 -4.73
C LYS A 82 9.70 -13.98 -4.61
N THR A 83 9.83 -12.97 -5.45
CA THR A 83 10.98 -12.05 -5.43
C THR A 83 11.07 -11.26 -4.13
N LEU A 84 9.93 -10.79 -3.60
CA LEU A 84 9.91 -10.07 -2.32
C LEU A 84 10.31 -10.98 -1.16
N GLU A 85 9.76 -12.20 -1.09
CA GLU A 85 10.10 -13.16 -0.04
C GLU A 85 11.59 -13.56 -0.09
N GLU A 86 12.15 -13.72 -1.28
CA GLU A 86 13.58 -14.02 -1.47
C GLU A 86 14.49 -12.86 -1.02
N LYS A 87 14.11 -11.61 -1.30
CA LYS A 87 14.93 -10.43 -0.99
C LYS A 87 14.81 -9.97 0.45
N PHE A 88 13.62 -10.04 1.04
CA PHE A 88 13.36 -9.53 2.38
C PHE A 88 13.28 -10.64 3.43
N SER A 89 13.36 -11.91 3.03
CA SER A 89 13.28 -13.07 3.95
C SER A 89 12.06 -13.05 4.88
N THR A 90 10.97 -12.44 4.41
CA THR A 90 9.71 -12.24 5.15
C THR A 90 8.54 -12.52 4.22
N LYS A 91 7.39 -12.91 4.77
CA LYS A 91 6.19 -13.20 3.97
C LYS A 91 5.52 -11.93 3.49
N PHE A 92 5.05 -11.94 2.25
CA PHE A 92 4.32 -10.85 1.63
C PHE A 92 3.01 -11.36 1.06
N ASN A 93 1.94 -10.58 1.25
CA ASN A 93 0.69 -10.76 0.54
C ASN A 93 0.72 -9.89 -0.72
N VAL A 94 0.33 -10.45 -1.85
CA VAL A 94 0.30 -9.74 -3.13
C VAL A 94 -1.05 -9.97 -3.82
N ILE A 95 -1.75 -8.88 -4.09
CA ILE A 95 -3.04 -8.85 -4.78
C ILE A 95 -2.80 -8.16 -6.12
N CYS A 96 -3.21 -8.78 -7.23
CA CYS A 96 -3.14 -8.17 -8.55
C CYS A 96 -4.47 -8.35 -9.28
N ALA A 97 -4.91 -7.33 -10.01
CA ALA A 97 -6.13 -7.35 -10.81
C ALA A 97 -5.93 -6.68 -12.17
N LEU A 98 -6.72 -7.09 -13.16
CA LEU A 98 -6.79 -6.52 -14.52
C LEU A 98 -7.76 -5.33 -14.59
N GLY A 99 -7.78 -4.50 -13.54
CA GLY A 99 -8.76 -3.45 -13.32
C GLY A 99 -8.78 -3.05 -11.85
N ASP A 100 -9.93 -2.54 -11.42
CA ASP A 100 -10.04 -1.86 -10.13
C ASP A 100 -10.38 -2.82 -9.00
N PHE A 101 -9.84 -2.51 -7.83
CA PHE A 101 -10.19 -3.20 -6.60
C PHE A 101 -10.04 -2.25 -5.43
N SER A 102 -10.95 -2.38 -4.47
CA SER A 102 -10.90 -1.71 -3.18
C SER A 102 -10.45 -2.69 -2.11
N TYR A 103 -9.66 -2.22 -1.16
CA TYR A 103 -9.10 -3.05 -0.11
C TYR A 103 -8.89 -2.25 1.17
N VAL A 104 -9.02 -2.95 2.30
CA VAL A 104 -8.62 -2.44 3.62
C VAL A 104 -7.57 -3.39 4.18
N ALA A 105 -6.40 -2.85 4.50
CA ALA A 105 -5.28 -3.62 5.03
C ALA A 105 -4.68 -2.94 6.27
N TYR A 106 -4.34 -3.75 7.27
CA TYR A 106 -3.52 -3.30 8.40
C TYR A 106 -2.08 -3.74 8.15
N THR A 107 -1.21 -2.79 7.88
CA THR A 107 0.18 -3.07 7.52
C THR A 107 1.09 -1.89 7.79
N ASP A 108 2.35 -2.16 8.08
CA ASP A 108 3.41 -1.18 8.26
C ASP A 108 4.26 -0.99 7.00
N LYS A 109 4.20 -1.93 6.05
CA LYS A 109 5.01 -1.94 4.82
C LYS A 109 4.16 -2.36 3.65
N TYR A 110 4.02 -1.46 2.69
CA TYR A 110 3.16 -1.67 1.55
C TYR A 110 3.63 -0.89 0.33
N CYS A 111 3.23 -1.37 -0.83
CA CYS A 111 3.43 -0.67 -2.08
C CYS A 111 2.38 -1.09 -3.11
N GLN A 112 1.86 -0.12 -3.85
CA GLN A 112 1.01 -0.34 -5.02
C GLN A 112 1.74 0.13 -6.28
N THR A 113 1.70 -0.71 -7.32
CA THR A 113 2.27 -0.41 -8.63
C THR A 113 1.33 -0.88 -9.72
N SER A 114 1.21 -0.12 -10.79
CA SER A 114 0.37 -0.44 -11.94
C SER A 114 1.14 -0.29 -13.26
N ASN A 115 0.80 -1.13 -14.22
CA ASN A 115 1.10 -0.91 -15.64
C ASN A 115 -0.22 -0.60 -16.38
N ASP A 116 -0.19 -0.57 -17.71
CA ASP A 116 -1.37 -0.24 -18.54
C ASP A 116 -2.57 -1.19 -18.34
N LEU A 117 -2.37 -2.39 -17.79
CA LEU A 117 -3.40 -3.44 -17.71
C LEU A 117 -3.60 -4.01 -16.30
N VAL A 118 -2.54 -4.12 -15.52
CA VAL A 118 -2.50 -4.83 -14.23
C VAL A 118 -2.08 -3.86 -13.14
N THR A 119 -2.89 -3.79 -12.09
CA THR A 119 -2.54 -3.11 -10.84
C THR A 119 -2.27 -4.16 -9.78
N CYS A 120 -1.14 -4.02 -9.08
CA CYS A 120 -0.72 -4.89 -8.00
C CYS A 120 -0.51 -4.11 -6.71
N TYR A 121 -0.93 -4.69 -5.60
CA TYR A 121 -0.69 -4.22 -4.24
C TYR A 121 0.04 -5.32 -3.46
N ALA A 122 1.18 -4.97 -2.88
CA ALA A 122 1.96 -5.86 -2.03
C ALA A 122 2.08 -5.27 -0.63
N PHE A 123 1.88 -6.10 0.39
CA PHE A 123 1.99 -5.67 1.78
C PHE A 123 2.49 -6.79 2.68
N LYS A 124 3.16 -6.40 3.76
CA LYS A 124 3.57 -7.33 4.81
C LYS A 124 2.41 -7.55 5.78
N PRO A 125 1.95 -8.79 6.01
CA PRO A 125 1.04 -9.05 7.12
C PRO A 125 1.76 -8.75 8.45
N LEU A 126 1.02 -8.21 9.41
CA LEU A 126 1.49 -7.97 10.77
C LEU A 126 1.52 -9.27 11.57
#